data_AF-A0AAT9S7L6-F1
#
_entry.id   AF-A0AAT9S7L6-F1
#
_cell.length_a   1.000
_cell.length_b   1.000
_cell.length_c   1.000
_cell.angle_alpha   90.00
_cell.angle_beta   90.00
_cell.angle_gamma   90.00
#
_symmetry.space_group_name_H-M   'P 1'
#
loop_
_entity.id
_entity.type
_entity.pdbx_description
1 polymer ?
#
loop_
_entity_poly.entity_id
_entity_poly.type
_entity_poly.pdbx_seq_one_letter_code
_entity_poly.pdbx_strand_id
1 'polypeptide(L)'
;MRFQYDRKLTREEVAVHIFLSGASKRASILSRLKETASKYDVKLAVNAMPFQSLALEGVVHSLAIVILDEPYREAHNSLIDKYLGVFDQVSVVFAFSNTAEMLLARPAIEILKALHNDKVNFLRPDRQFKCEQWVSDEKIIENSICDSIRIKFSPRNVGGLVHLTPKEKSFFRRASELYSERHLYHRSASDGYFLMRRDSGFLITATKTYKDKLVLDRITWVHAYDRASNTIFYTGEFLPSSDSVEVAILLAADKRIGAIIHTHASDRWTRNPSFSHLNVIAELPYGEPELGDCIAENVCRQSSDGFLIMREHGEIFWARGELADERLLHLLDIESEQRTYA
;
A
#
# COMPACT_ATOMS: atom_id res chain seq x y z
N MET A 1 -0.15 -7.13 19.09
CA MET A 1 1.26 -7.30 18.66
C MET A 1 1.45 -6.44 17.41
N ARG A 2 2.47 -5.57 17.33
CA ARG A 2 2.79 -4.85 16.08
C ARG A 2 3.26 -5.90 15.08
N PHE A 3 2.72 -5.92 13.87
CA PHE A 3 3.09 -6.89 12.83
C PHE A 3 4.62 -6.99 12.69
N GLN A 4 5.18 -8.15 12.98
CA GLN A 4 6.60 -8.41 12.77
C GLN A 4 6.76 -8.94 11.35
N TYR A 5 6.96 -8.03 10.40
CA TYR A 5 7.29 -8.36 9.01
C TYR A 5 8.80 -8.64 8.85
N ASP A 6 9.34 -9.43 9.77
CA ASP A 6 10.71 -9.96 9.72
C ASP A 6 10.81 -11.18 8.80
N ARG A 7 9.70 -11.92 8.66
CA ARG A 7 9.52 -13.02 7.70
C ARG A 7 8.16 -12.99 7.02
N LYS A 8 8.04 -13.74 5.93
CA LYS A 8 6.74 -13.99 5.28
C LYS A 8 5.92 -14.92 6.17
N LEU A 9 4.66 -14.55 6.39
CA LEU A 9 3.71 -15.39 7.11
C LEU A 9 3.25 -16.54 6.22
N THR A 10 3.03 -17.70 6.83
CA THR A 10 2.46 -18.88 6.18
C THR A 10 0.94 -18.78 6.10
N ARG A 11 0.32 -19.67 5.32
CA ARG A 11 -1.14 -19.74 5.17
C ARG A 11 -1.86 -19.97 6.49
N GLU A 12 -1.31 -20.81 7.35
CA GLU A 12 -1.90 -21.19 8.63
C GLU A 12 -1.87 -20.02 9.62
N GLU A 13 -0.91 -19.10 9.44
CA GLU A 13 -0.70 -17.94 10.29
C GLU A 13 -1.56 -16.72 9.89
N VAL A 14 -2.21 -16.76 8.71
CA VAL A 14 -3.01 -15.64 8.20
C VAL A 14 -4.44 -16.07 7.93
N ALA A 15 -5.41 -15.40 8.54
CA ALA A 15 -6.84 -15.63 8.30
C ALA A 15 -7.53 -14.37 7.77
N VAL A 16 -8.19 -14.50 6.62
CA VAL A 16 -9.04 -13.45 6.04
C VAL A 16 -10.50 -13.86 6.13
N HIS A 17 -11.30 -13.07 6.83
CA HIS A 17 -12.71 -13.29 7.02
C HIS A 17 -13.52 -12.24 6.26
N ILE A 18 -14.37 -12.70 5.35
CA ILE A 18 -15.29 -11.85 4.60
C ILE A 18 -16.66 -11.91 5.25
N PHE A 19 -17.22 -10.75 5.54
CA PHE A 19 -18.54 -10.58 6.12
C PHE A 19 -19.40 -9.81 5.13
N LEU A 20 -20.43 -10.49 4.60
CA LEU A 20 -21.35 -9.90 3.63
C LEU A 20 -22.68 -9.56 4.32
N SER A 21 -23.12 -8.32 4.18
CA SER A 21 -24.50 -7.94 4.47
C SER A 21 -25.45 -8.67 3.52
N GLY A 22 -26.61 -9.11 4.03
CA GLY A 22 -27.66 -9.76 3.23
C GLY A 22 -28.23 -8.86 2.12
N ALA A 23 -27.97 -7.55 2.16
CA ALA A 23 -28.32 -6.60 1.11
C ALA A 23 -27.23 -6.43 0.02
N SER A 24 -26.07 -7.09 0.15
CA SER A 24 -24.98 -6.93 -0.81
C SER A 24 -25.34 -7.50 -2.17
N LYS A 25 -25.14 -6.70 -3.22
CA LYS A 25 -25.43 -7.05 -4.62
C LYS A 25 -24.33 -7.91 -5.27
N ARG A 26 -23.32 -8.34 -4.50
CA ARG A 26 -22.03 -8.86 -5.02
C ARG A 26 -21.97 -10.38 -5.08
N ALA A 27 -22.84 -11.00 -5.86
CA ALA A 27 -22.87 -12.46 -5.98
C ALA A 27 -21.57 -13.06 -6.55
N SER A 28 -20.84 -12.31 -7.40
CA SER A 28 -19.63 -12.76 -8.11
C SER A 28 -18.33 -12.61 -7.32
N ILE A 29 -18.31 -11.82 -6.24
CA ILE A 29 -17.04 -11.51 -5.56
C ILE A 29 -16.46 -12.74 -4.85
N LEU A 30 -17.33 -13.65 -4.40
CA LEU A 30 -16.92 -14.82 -3.60
C LEU A 30 -16.09 -15.83 -4.38
N SER A 31 -16.40 -16.08 -5.65
CA SER A 31 -15.59 -16.99 -6.48
C SER A 31 -14.20 -16.40 -6.71
N ARG A 32 -14.15 -15.11 -7.05
CA ARG A 32 -12.89 -14.39 -7.29
C ARG A 32 -12.01 -14.32 -6.04
N LEU A 33 -12.59 -14.04 -4.87
CA LEU A 33 -11.85 -14.06 -3.61
C LEU A 33 -11.25 -15.44 -3.31
N LYS A 34 -11.98 -16.54 -3.61
CA LYS A 34 -11.45 -17.90 -3.45
C LYS A 34 -10.30 -18.18 -4.42
N GLU A 35 -10.41 -17.76 -5.67
CA GLU A 35 -9.33 -17.89 -6.66
C GLU A 35 -8.09 -17.11 -6.21
N THR A 36 -8.26 -15.86 -5.78
CA THR A 36 -7.15 -15.03 -5.29
C THR A 36 -6.52 -15.61 -4.02
N ALA A 37 -7.32 -16.08 -3.07
CA ALA A 37 -6.83 -16.74 -1.86
C ALA A 37 -6.03 -18.01 -2.21
N SER A 38 -6.47 -18.79 -3.21
CA SER A 38 -5.69 -19.94 -3.69
C SER A 38 -4.40 -19.52 -4.38
N LYS A 39 -4.41 -18.44 -5.18
CA LYS A 39 -3.22 -17.93 -5.89
C LYS A 39 -2.09 -17.58 -4.92
N TYR A 40 -2.42 -16.90 -3.81
CA TYR A 40 -1.41 -16.44 -2.85
C TYR A 40 -1.34 -17.27 -1.56
N ASP A 41 -1.97 -18.44 -1.56
CA ASP A 41 -1.99 -19.38 -0.43
C ASP A 41 -2.46 -18.75 0.88
N VAL A 42 -3.62 -18.10 0.85
CA VAL A 42 -4.25 -17.42 2.00
C VAL A 42 -5.46 -18.22 2.48
N LYS A 43 -5.63 -18.34 3.80
CA LYS A 43 -6.85 -18.91 4.37
C LYS A 43 -7.98 -17.90 4.30
N LEU A 44 -9.00 -18.20 3.51
CA LEU A 44 -10.21 -17.38 3.36
C LEU A 44 -11.41 -18.07 4.01
N ALA A 45 -12.16 -17.33 4.82
CA ALA A 45 -13.45 -17.75 5.37
C ALA A 45 -14.53 -16.73 5.00
N VAL A 46 -15.68 -17.21 4.54
CA VAL A 46 -16.85 -16.37 4.23
C VAL A 46 -17.89 -16.59 5.31
N ASN A 47 -18.36 -15.52 5.93
CA ASN A 47 -19.21 -15.56 7.10
C ASN A 47 -20.44 -14.67 6.88
N ALA A 48 -21.57 -15.08 7.45
CA ALA A 48 -22.77 -14.25 7.49
C ALA A 48 -22.64 -13.14 8.55
N MET A 49 -23.31 -12.01 8.31
CA MET A 49 -23.41 -10.92 9.28
C MET A 49 -24.68 -10.97 10.13
N PRO A 50 -24.64 -10.51 11.39
CA PRO A 50 -23.44 -10.26 12.20
C PRO A 50 -22.86 -11.56 12.76
N PHE A 51 -21.53 -11.65 12.93
CA PHE A 51 -20.94 -12.84 13.55
C PHE A 51 -21.16 -12.85 15.08
N GLN A 52 -21.33 -14.04 15.65
CA GLN A 52 -21.59 -14.23 17.07
C GLN A 52 -20.30 -14.42 17.87
N SER A 53 -19.49 -15.40 17.50
CA SER A 53 -18.15 -15.63 18.05
C SER A 53 -17.30 -16.38 17.04
N LEU A 54 -15.98 -16.21 17.10
CA LEU A 54 -15.04 -16.89 16.24
C LEU A 54 -13.73 -17.13 17.02
N ALA A 55 -13.23 -18.36 17.01
CA ALA A 55 -11.93 -18.69 17.56
C ALA A 55 -10.88 -18.70 16.44
N LEU A 56 -9.76 -18.00 16.67
CA LEU A 56 -8.65 -17.85 15.72
C LEU A 56 -7.40 -18.57 16.26
N GLU A 57 -7.52 -19.86 16.56
CA GLU A 57 -6.40 -20.66 17.06
C GLU A 57 -5.29 -20.77 16.02
N GLY A 58 -4.05 -20.52 16.45
CA GLY A 58 -2.85 -20.61 15.59
C GLY A 58 -2.68 -19.48 14.57
N VAL A 59 -3.60 -18.51 14.52
CA VAL A 59 -3.53 -17.37 13.60
C VAL A 59 -2.67 -16.26 14.23
N VAL A 60 -1.65 -15.82 13.51
CA VAL A 60 -0.78 -14.70 13.89
C VAL A 60 -1.32 -13.37 13.38
N HIS A 61 -2.04 -13.40 12.26
CA HIS A 61 -2.63 -12.22 11.65
C HIS A 61 -4.04 -12.50 11.13
N SER A 62 -5.00 -11.68 11.58
CA SER A 62 -6.41 -11.83 11.24
C SER A 62 -7.00 -10.53 10.67
N LEU A 63 -7.64 -10.64 9.51
CA LEU A 63 -8.29 -9.54 8.81
C LEU A 63 -9.78 -9.83 8.65
N ALA A 64 -10.63 -8.91 9.07
CA ALA A 64 -12.03 -8.89 8.68
C ALA A 64 -12.25 -7.90 7.52
N ILE A 65 -12.95 -8.31 6.47
CA ILE A 65 -13.51 -7.42 5.46
C ILE A 65 -15.02 -7.40 5.64
N VAL A 66 -15.55 -6.27 6.08
CA VAL A 66 -16.96 -6.05 6.36
C VAL A 66 -17.59 -5.29 5.21
N ILE A 67 -18.37 -5.99 4.40
CA ILE A 67 -19.02 -5.46 3.20
C ILE A 67 -20.46 -5.11 3.52
N LEU A 68 -20.70 -3.81 3.75
CA LEU A 68 -22.00 -3.27 4.11
C LEU A 68 -22.79 -2.84 2.86
N ASP A 69 -22.09 -2.26 1.86
CA ASP A 69 -22.70 -1.71 0.63
C ASP A 69 -23.88 -0.73 0.91
N GLU A 70 -23.82 -0.03 2.04
CA GLU A 70 -24.75 1.03 2.44
C GLU A 70 -23.97 2.26 2.93
N PRO A 71 -24.61 3.45 3.04
CA PRO A 71 -23.95 4.64 3.55
C PRO A 71 -23.54 4.49 5.00
N TYR A 72 -22.41 5.11 5.37
CA TYR A 72 -21.95 5.17 6.75
C TYR A 72 -23.02 5.77 7.69
N ARG A 73 -23.17 5.18 8.87
CA ARG A 73 -24.01 5.62 9.99
C ARG A 73 -23.25 5.40 11.30
N GLU A 74 -23.50 6.24 12.30
CA GLU A 74 -22.82 6.14 13.61
C GLU A 74 -22.99 4.77 14.29
N ALA A 75 -24.12 4.07 14.03
CA ALA A 75 -24.34 2.71 14.52
C ALA A 75 -23.30 1.69 14.03
N HIS A 76 -22.59 1.97 12.93
CA HIS A 76 -21.51 1.14 12.44
C HIS A 76 -20.25 1.20 13.32
N ASN A 77 -20.11 2.21 14.19
CA ASN A 77 -18.95 2.34 15.07
C ASN A 77 -18.88 1.17 16.06
N SER A 78 -19.99 0.90 16.74
CA SER A 78 -20.13 -0.25 17.65
C SER A 78 -19.92 -1.58 16.93
N LEU A 79 -20.28 -1.66 15.65
CA LEU A 79 -20.02 -2.84 14.83
C LEU A 79 -18.51 -3.01 14.62
N ILE A 80 -17.80 -1.97 14.18
CA ILE A 80 -16.35 -1.98 13.96
C ILE A 80 -15.60 -2.35 15.24
N ASP A 81 -15.96 -1.76 16.38
CA ASP A 81 -15.37 -2.09 17.69
C ASP A 81 -15.52 -3.58 18.02
N LYS A 82 -16.70 -4.16 17.74
CA LYS A 82 -16.93 -5.59 17.95
C LYS A 82 -16.02 -6.45 17.08
N TYR A 83 -15.78 -6.08 15.82
CA TYR A 83 -14.83 -6.80 14.96
C TYR A 83 -13.38 -6.63 15.46
N LEU A 84 -12.97 -5.43 15.86
CA LEU A 84 -11.64 -5.19 16.41
C LEU A 84 -11.37 -5.91 17.74
N GLY A 85 -12.42 -6.32 18.46
CA GLY A 85 -12.31 -7.20 19.62
C GLY A 85 -11.85 -8.63 19.29
N VAL A 86 -11.87 -9.02 18.01
CA VAL A 86 -11.55 -10.37 17.54
C VAL A 86 -10.43 -10.36 16.49
N PHE A 87 -10.46 -9.39 15.57
CA PHE A 87 -9.54 -9.31 14.44
C PHE A 87 -8.44 -8.26 14.66
N ASP A 88 -7.24 -8.52 14.14
CA ASP A 88 -6.12 -7.57 14.20
C ASP A 88 -6.36 -6.33 13.34
N GLN A 89 -7.03 -6.53 12.19
CA GLN A 89 -7.43 -5.46 11.28
C GLN A 89 -8.87 -5.65 10.77
N VAL A 90 -9.53 -4.54 10.49
CA VAL A 90 -10.87 -4.49 9.90
C VAL A 90 -10.87 -3.54 8.71
N SER A 91 -11.19 -4.07 7.53
CA SER A 91 -11.50 -3.29 6.34
C SER A 91 -13.01 -3.17 6.18
N VAL A 92 -13.52 -1.95 6.04
CA VAL A 92 -14.96 -1.68 5.94
C VAL A 92 -15.27 -1.10 4.56
N VAL A 93 -16.36 -1.60 3.97
CA VAL A 93 -16.81 -1.24 2.62
C VAL A 93 -18.19 -0.60 2.69
N PHE A 94 -18.24 0.70 2.44
CA PHE A 94 -19.48 1.47 2.32
C PHE A 94 -19.82 1.72 0.84
N ALA A 95 -21.08 2.05 0.59
CA ALA A 95 -21.54 2.62 -0.67
C ALA A 95 -22.33 3.89 -0.39
N PHE A 96 -22.29 4.86 -1.28
CA PHE A 96 -22.94 6.15 -1.11
C PHE A 96 -23.84 6.43 -2.30
N SER A 97 -24.96 7.08 -2.04
CA SER A 97 -25.93 7.46 -3.05
C SER A 97 -25.44 8.61 -3.92
N ASN A 98 -24.51 9.43 -3.40
CA ASN A 98 -23.87 10.56 -4.08
C ASN A 98 -22.60 11.05 -3.37
N THR A 99 -21.81 11.86 -4.09
CA THR A 99 -20.59 12.49 -3.57
C THR A 99 -20.83 13.33 -2.32
N ALA A 100 -21.96 14.02 -2.22
CA ALA A 100 -22.25 14.88 -1.06
C ALA A 100 -22.43 14.03 0.21
N GLU A 101 -23.13 12.91 0.13
CA GLU A 101 -23.29 11.95 1.24
C GLU A 101 -21.92 11.38 1.67
N MET A 102 -21.07 11.00 0.72
CA MET A 102 -19.71 10.54 1.02
C MET A 102 -18.89 11.63 1.74
N LEU A 103 -18.95 12.87 1.26
CA LEU A 103 -18.22 13.99 1.87
C LEU A 103 -18.75 14.35 3.25
N LEU A 104 -20.05 14.21 3.49
CA LEU A 104 -20.66 14.41 4.82
C LEU A 104 -20.22 13.33 5.82
N ALA A 105 -20.05 12.08 5.39
CA ALA A 105 -19.57 10.99 6.24
C ALA A 105 -18.07 11.07 6.56
N ARG A 106 -17.30 11.75 5.69
CA ARG A 106 -15.83 11.76 5.74
C ARG A 106 -15.25 12.21 7.08
N PRO A 107 -15.69 13.32 7.73
CA PRO A 107 -15.11 13.73 9.01
C PRO A 107 -15.23 12.66 10.10
N ALA A 108 -16.39 12.01 10.20
CA ALA A 108 -16.62 10.94 11.17
C ALA A 108 -15.74 9.71 10.89
N ILE A 109 -15.59 9.33 9.62
CA ILE A 109 -14.70 8.24 9.20
C ILE A 109 -13.24 8.56 9.54
N GLU A 110 -12.76 9.77 9.28
CA GLU A 110 -11.37 10.16 9.58
C GLU A 110 -11.12 10.20 11.10
N ILE A 111 -12.11 10.58 11.93
CA ILE A 111 -12.03 10.47 13.40
C ILE A 111 -11.87 9.00 13.83
N LEU A 112 -12.66 8.08 13.26
CA LEU A 112 -12.56 6.65 13.58
C LEU A 112 -11.21 6.06 13.17
N LYS A 113 -10.68 6.44 12.00
CA LYS A 113 -9.32 6.05 11.59
C LYS A 113 -8.30 6.51 12.60
N ALA A 114 -8.37 7.76 13.04
CA ALA A 114 -7.44 8.29 14.04
C ALA A 114 -7.56 7.54 15.38
N LEU A 115 -8.78 7.21 15.80
CA LEU A 115 -9.04 6.47 17.04
C LEU A 115 -8.45 5.05 17.02
N HIS A 116 -8.55 4.35 15.89
CA HIS A 116 -8.11 2.96 15.76
C HIS A 116 -6.74 2.79 15.09
N ASN A 117 -6.08 3.90 14.70
CA ASN A 117 -4.85 3.91 13.94
C ASN A 117 -4.92 2.97 12.71
N ASP A 118 -3.86 2.19 12.45
CA ASP A 118 -3.77 1.30 11.29
C ASP A 118 -4.63 0.03 11.38
N LYS A 119 -5.42 -0.14 12.45
CA LYS A 119 -6.28 -1.32 12.64
C LYS A 119 -7.55 -1.26 11.81
N VAL A 120 -7.99 -0.08 11.39
CA VAL A 120 -9.20 0.07 10.56
C VAL A 120 -8.84 0.67 9.22
N ASN A 121 -9.34 0.05 8.16
CA ASN A 121 -9.23 0.54 6.80
C ASN A 121 -10.64 0.84 6.27
N PHE A 122 -10.88 2.06 5.82
CA PHE A 122 -12.13 2.38 5.14
C PHE A 122 -11.84 2.41 3.64
N LEU A 123 -12.37 1.42 2.92
CA LEU A 123 -12.19 1.36 1.48
C LEU A 123 -13.00 2.50 0.86
N ARG A 124 -12.30 3.49 0.32
CA ARG A 124 -12.94 4.60 -0.39
C ARG A 124 -13.54 4.10 -1.71
N PRO A 125 -14.74 4.59 -2.10
CA PRO A 125 -15.29 4.31 -3.42
C PRO A 125 -14.33 4.68 -4.55
N ASP A 126 -14.23 3.80 -5.55
CA ASP A 126 -13.41 3.95 -6.76
C ASP A 126 -14.23 3.74 -8.05
N ARG A 127 -15.52 3.44 -7.91
CA ARG A 127 -16.48 3.34 -9.00
C ARG A 127 -17.62 4.32 -8.77
N GLN A 128 -18.09 4.91 -9.85
CA GLN A 128 -19.23 5.82 -9.85
C GLN A 128 -20.09 5.56 -11.08
N PHE A 129 -21.41 5.51 -10.89
CA PHE A 129 -22.38 5.49 -11.98
C PHE A 129 -23.58 6.34 -11.61
N LYS A 130 -23.89 7.32 -12.46
CA LYS A 130 -24.81 8.42 -12.11
C LYS A 130 -24.33 9.08 -10.82
N CYS A 131 -25.16 9.06 -9.78
CA CYS A 131 -24.83 9.59 -8.47
C CYS A 131 -24.21 8.53 -7.56
N GLU A 132 -24.51 7.24 -7.76
CA GLU A 132 -24.06 6.20 -6.84
C GLU A 132 -22.54 5.98 -6.92
N GLN A 133 -21.92 5.81 -5.76
CA GLN A 133 -20.50 5.57 -5.58
C GLN A 133 -20.28 4.33 -4.72
N TRP A 134 -19.43 3.41 -5.17
CA TRP A 134 -19.14 2.16 -4.46
C TRP A 134 -17.68 1.75 -4.64
N VAL A 135 -17.24 0.83 -3.78
CA VAL A 135 -15.92 0.19 -3.87
C VAL A 135 -15.98 -0.94 -4.89
N SER A 136 -15.06 -1.04 -5.84
CA SER A 136 -15.03 -2.14 -6.81
C SER A 136 -14.75 -3.49 -6.16
N ASP A 137 -15.15 -4.57 -6.83
CA ASP A 137 -14.76 -5.93 -6.43
C ASP A 137 -13.24 -6.09 -6.48
N GLU A 138 -12.58 -5.50 -7.49
CA GLU A 138 -11.11 -5.51 -7.63
C GLU A 138 -10.43 -4.95 -6.39
N LYS A 139 -10.87 -3.77 -5.92
CA LYS A 139 -10.29 -3.11 -4.75
C LYS A 139 -10.50 -3.92 -3.47
N ILE A 140 -11.65 -4.56 -3.29
CA ILE A 140 -11.93 -5.43 -2.14
C ILE A 140 -11.01 -6.65 -2.17
N ILE A 141 -10.88 -7.29 -3.34
CA ILE A 141 -10.03 -8.48 -3.55
C ILE A 141 -8.57 -8.13 -3.29
N GLU A 142 -8.06 -7.03 -3.86
CA GLU A 142 -6.69 -6.61 -3.60
C GLU A 142 -6.50 -6.36 -2.10
N ASN A 143 -7.36 -5.58 -1.44
CA ASN A 143 -7.22 -5.33 0.00
C ASN A 143 -7.20 -6.62 0.84
N SER A 144 -7.91 -7.67 0.43
CA SER A 144 -7.88 -8.99 1.09
C SER A 144 -6.50 -9.64 1.10
N ILE A 145 -5.65 -9.34 0.14
CA ILE A 145 -4.26 -9.83 0.05
C ILE A 145 -3.28 -8.82 0.65
N CYS A 146 -3.53 -7.53 0.40
CA CYS A 146 -2.64 -6.43 0.76
C CYS A 146 -2.49 -6.24 2.27
N ASP A 147 -3.63 -6.35 2.95
CA ASP A 147 -3.70 -6.19 4.40
C ASP A 147 -3.54 -7.52 5.13
N SER A 148 -3.39 -8.64 4.42
CA SER A 148 -3.19 -9.97 5.00
C SER A 148 -1.74 -10.45 4.89
N ILE A 149 -1.33 -10.99 3.75
CA ILE A 149 0.03 -11.51 3.53
C ILE A 149 1.01 -10.43 3.09
N ARG A 150 0.52 -9.39 2.39
CA ARG A 150 1.24 -8.21 1.87
C ARG A 150 2.39 -8.46 0.89
N ILE A 151 3.22 -9.49 1.11
CA ILE A 151 4.36 -9.88 0.29
C ILE A 151 3.94 -10.95 -0.72
N LYS A 152 3.83 -10.56 -1.99
CA LYS A 152 3.44 -11.45 -3.10
C LYS A 152 4.64 -12.19 -3.74
N PHE A 153 5.87 -11.71 -3.53
CA PHE A 153 7.09 -12.39 -3.98
C PHE A 153 7.58 -13.45 -2.98
N SER A 154 8.59 -14.22 -3.40
CA SER A 154 9.34 -15.17 -2.58
C SER A 154 10.58 -14.46 -1.97
N PRO A 155 10.60 -14.15 -0.66
CA PRO A 155 11.75 -13.49 -0.05
C PRO A 155 12.87 -14.49 0.24
N ARG A 156 14.11 -14.16 -0.14
CA ARG A 156 15.31 -14.92 0.21
C ARG A 156 16.34 -14.02 0.88
N ASN A 157 16.43 -14.11 2.20
CA ASN A 157 17.45 -13.40 2.96
C ASN A 157 18.82 -14.07 2.74
N VAL A 158 19.82 -13.32 2.28
CA VAL A 158 21.18 -13.82 2.05
C VAL A 158 22.08 -13.70 3.29
N GLY A 159 21.52 -13.21 4.41
CA GLY A 159 22.21 -13.03 5.68
C GLY A 159 22.98 -11.72 5.77
N GLY A 160 23.39 -11.38 6.99
CA GLY A 160 24.16 -10.18 7.32
C GLY A 160 23.32 -9.00 7.82
N LEU A 161 24.01 -7.89 8.10
CA LEU A 161 23.41 -6.63 8.53
C LEU A 161 23.56 -5.58 7.44
N VAL A 162 22.58 -4.68 7.35
CA VAL A 162 22.66 -3.53 6.46
C VAL A 162 23.44 -2.43 7.16
N HIS A 163 24.63 -2.12 6.63
CA HIS A 163 25.41 -0.98 7.07
C HIS A 163 25.22 0.19 6.11
N LEU A 164 24.55 1.24 6.61
CA LEU A 164 24.32 2.47 5.87
C LEU A 164 25.52 3.42 5.97
N THR A 165 25.93 3.99 4.84
CA THR A 165 26.89 5.08 4.75
C THR A 165 26.30 6.39 5.30
N PRO A 166 27.12 7.40 5.66
CA PRO A 166 26.61 8.70 6.08
C PRO A 166 25.65 9.35 5.07
N LYS A 167 25.94 9.23 3.77
CA LYS A 167 25.09 9.74 2.68
C LYS A 167 23.72 9.06 2.67
N GLU A 168 23.70 7.73 2.71
CA GLU A 168 22.46 6.94 2.75
C GLU A 168 21.61 7.27 3.99
N LYS A 169 22.25 7.37 5.17
CA LYS A 169 21.55 7.77 6.41
C LYS A 169 20.92 9.16 6.27
N SER A 170 21.64 10.10 5.65
CA SER A 170 21.14 11.46 5.42
C SER A 170 19.92 11.46 4.51
N PHE A 171 19.97 10.75 3.38
CA PHE A 171 18.86 10.63 2.44
C PHE A 171 17.59 10.10 3.13
N PHE A 172 17.68 8.95 3.83
CA PHE A 172 16.51 8.34 4.47
C PHE A 172 15.93 9.22 5.59
N ARG A 173 16.77 9.92 6.36
CA ARG A 173 16.30 10.86 7.39
C ARG A 173 15.60 12.07 6.77
N ARG A 174 16.19 12.68 5.74
CA ARG A 174 15.59 13.85 5.10
C ARG A 174 14.29 13.50 4.37
N ALA A 175 14.25 12.33 3.72
CA ALA A 175 13.00 11.81 3.13
C ALA A 175 11.92 11.61 4.20
N SER A 176 12.29 11.08 5.37
CA SER A 176 11.39 10.89 6.51
C SER A 176 10.82 12.21 7.05
N GLU A 177 11.67 13.22 7.21
CA GLU A 177 11.27 14.58 7.62
C GLU A 177 10.27 15.19 6.65
N LEU A 178 10.61 15.25 5.36
CA LEU A 178 9.72 15.80 4.31
C LEU A 178 8.40 15.04 4.24
N TYR A 179 8.45 13.71 4.31
CA TYR A 179 7.26 12.87 4.28
C TYR A 179 6.31 13.16 5.45
N SER A 180 6.86 13.42 6.64
CA SER A 180 6.09 13.82 7.82
C SER A 180 5.55 15.25 7.68
N GLU A 181 6.42 16.21 7.43
CA GLU A 181 6.11 17.65 7.36
C GLU A 181 5.04 17.95 6.30
N ARG A 182 5.08 17.22 5.18
CA ARG A 182 4.19 17.43 4.03
C ARG A 182 3.00 16.49 3.98
N HIS A 183 2.87 15.60 4.98
CA HIS A 183 1.82 14.58 5.10
C HIS A 183 1.66 13.76 3.80
N LEU A 184 2.72 13.09 3.36
CA LEU A 184 2.78 12.40 2.06
C LEU A 184 2.19 10.97 2.08
N TYR A 185 1.17 10.77 2.89
CA TYR A 185 0.46 9.51 3.06
C TYR A 185 -1.04 9.74 3.10
N HIS A 186 -1.81 8.65 2.95
CA HIS A 186 -3.25 8.73 2.99
C HIS A 186 -3.83 7.94 4.15
N ARG A 187 -3.47 6.66 4.29
CA ARG A 187 -4.02 5.78 5.33
C ARG A 187 -3.12 5.75 6.54
N SER A 188 -1.81 5.66 6.32
CA SER A 188 -0.84 5.39 7.36
C SER A 188 0.48 6.04 7.00
N ALA A 189 1.23 6.52 7.99
CA ALA A 189 2.61 6.96 7.75
C ALA A 189 3.53 5.79 7.31
N SER A 190 3.01 4.55 7.26
CA SER A 190 3.68 3.39 6.68
C SER A 190 3.49 3.23 5.16
N ASP A 191 2.67 4.06 4.52
CA ASP A 191 2.37 4.00 3.08
C ASP A 191 3.60 4.26 2.20
N GLY A 192 3.65 3.68 1.00
CA GLY A 192 4.75 3.86 0.05
C GLY A 192 6.12 3.34 0.48
N TYR A 193 7.20 3.83 -0.13
CA TYR A 193 8.59 3.47 0.20
C TYR A 193 9.60 4.57 -0.14
N PHE A 194 10.77 4.52 0.51
CA PHE A 194 11.96 5.28 0.10
C PHE A 194 13.00 4.33 -0.44
N LEU A 195 13.68 4.71 -1.53
CA LEU A 195 14.69 3.90 -2.17
C LEU A 195 15.88 4.74 -2.64
N MET A 196 17.07 4.18 -2.44
CA MET A 196 18.33 4.66 -3.01
C MET A 196 19.05 3.49 -3.67
N ARG A 197 19.52 3.66 -4.92
CA ARG A 197 20.30 2.63 -5.62
C ARG A 197 21.64 2.44 -4.92
N ARG A 198 22.09 1.18 -4.82
CA ARG A 198 23.38 0.80 -4.26
C ARG A 198 23.97 -0.35 -5.07
N ASP A 199 25.12 -0.11 -5.69
CA ASP A 199 25.80 -1.06 -6.57
C ASP A 199 24.83 -1.59 -7.66
N SER A 200 24.76 -2.91 -7.85
CA SER A 200 23.80 -3.55 -8.75
C SER A 200 22.38 -3.65 -8.19
N GLY A 201 22.18 -3.36 -6.90
CA GLY A 201 20.91 -3.46 -6.18
C GLY A 201 20.40 -2.11 -5.67
N PHE A 202 19.67 -2.14 -4.56
CA PHE A 202 19.12 -0.93 -3.95
C PHE A 202 18.77 -1.10 -2.47
N LEU A 203 18.88 -0.01 -1.73
CA LEU A 203 18.39 0.12 -0.36
C LEU A 203 16.94 0.60 -0.40
N ILE A 204 16.05 -0.06 0.34
CA ILE A 204 14.63 0.28 0.40
C ILE A 204 14.09 0.13 1.82
N THR A 205 13.16 1.00 2.20
CA THR A 205 12.39 0.82 3.45
C THR A 205 11.65 -0.52 3.45
N ALA A 206 11.74 -1.26 4.55
CA ALA A 206 11.03 -2.52 4.76
C ALA A 206 9.51 -2.34 4.70
N THR A 207 8.79 -3.42 4.40
CA THR A 207 7.31 -3.38 4.40
C THR A 207 6.75 -2.96 5.76
N LYS A 208 5.69 -2.13 5.76
CA LYS A 208 5.08 -1.51 6.95
C LYS A 208 6.06 -0.72 7.83
N THR A 209 7.00 -0.02 7.21
CA THR A 209 7.87 0.93 7.92
C THR A 209 7.20 2.30 7.99
N TYR A 210 6.98 2.79 9.21
CA TYR A 210 6.56 4.17 9.46
C TYR A 210 7.66 5.13 9.02
N LYS A 211 7.31 6.06 8.14
CA LYS A 211 8.23 6.99 7.49
C LYS A 211 8.23 8.37 8.11
N ASP A 212 7.28 8.69 8.98
CA ASP A 212 7.26 9.93 9.76
C ASP A 212 8.26 9.92 10.93
N LYS A 213 8.65 8.72 11.37
CA LYS A 213 9.65 8.48 12.43
C LYS A 213 10.53 7.29 12.05
N LEU A 214 11.18 7.42 10.89
CA LEU A 214 11.90 6.30 10.28
C LEU A 214 13.04 5.80 11.19
N VAL A 215 12.93 4.54 11.60
CA VAL A 215 14.03 3.80 12.23
C VAL A 215 14.90 3.20 11.12
N LEU A 216 16.18 3.55 11.09
CA LEU A 216 17.08 3.17 10.00
C LEU A 216 17.35 1.66 9.90
N ASP A 217 17.18 0.90 10.97
CA ASP A 217 17.29 -0.57 10.96
C ASP A 217 16.17 -1.22 10.13
N ARG A 218 15.14 -0.44 9.76
CA ARG A 218 14.08 -0.82 8.84
C ARG A 218 14.48 -0.61 7.37
N ILE A 219 15.74 -0.31 7.07
CA ILE A 219 16.25 -0.30 5.70
C ILE A 219 16.78 -1.69 5.34
N THR A 220 16.32 -2.19 4.20
CA THR A 220 16.72 -3.48 3.64
C THR A 220 17.55 -3.23 2.39
N TRP A 221 18.52 -4.11 2.11
CA TRP A 221 19.28 -4.07 0.87
C TRP A 221 18.79 -5.20 -0.04
N VAL A 222 18.13 -4.85 -1.14
CA VAL A 222 17.76 -5.78 -2.20
C VAL A 222 18.93 -5.89 -3.18
N HIS A 223 19.43 -7.11 -3.35
CA HIS A 223 20.57 -7.43 -4.23
C HIS A 223 20.13 -7.72 -5.66
N ALA A 224 19.03 -8.47 -5.80
CA ALA A 224 18.56 -8.95 -7.09
C ALA A 224 17.08 -9.35 -7.02
N TYR A 225 16.46 -9.35 -8.20
CA TYR A 225 15.14 -9.92 -8.45
C TYR A 225 15.27 -11.00 -9.53
N ASP A 226 14.89 -12.23 -9.21
CA ASP A 226 14.71 -13.28 -10.19
C ASP A 226 13.23 -13.35 -10.60
N ARG A 227 12.97 -12.89 -11.82
CA ARG A 227 11.62 -12.84 -12.38
C ARG A 227 11.02 -14.22 -12.63
N ALA A 228 11.84 -15.22 -12.99
CA ALA A 228 11.34 -16.55 -13.32
C ALA A 228 10.75 -17.27 -12.10
N SER A 229 11.36 -17.08 -10.93
CA SER A 229 10.90 -17.64 -9.66
C SER A 229 10.13 -16.65 -8.78
N ASN A 230 9.93 -15.42 -9.26
CA ASN A 230 9.40 -14.28 -8.50
C ASN A 230 10.10 -14.10 -7.13
N THR A 231 11.43 -14.14 -7.12
CA THR A 231 12.25 -14.14 -5.89
C THR A 231 13.02 -12.84 -5.70
N ILE A 232 12.92 -12.24 -4.51
CA ILE A 232 13.74 -11.10 -4.09
C ILE A 232 14.84 -11.59 -3.16
N PHE A 233 16.08 -11.34 -3.53
CA PHE A 233 17.27 -11.64 -2.72
C PHE A 233 17.65 -10.38 -1.94
N TYR A 234 17.72 -10.45 -0.61
CA TYR A 234 17.95 -9.27 0.21
C TYR A 234 18.78 -9.54 1.47
N THR A 235 19.33 -8.48 2.05
CA THR A 235 19.93 -8.45 3.40
C THR A 235 19.14 -7.46 4.26
N GLY A 236 18.91 -7.80 5.51
CA GLY A 236 18.22 -6.96 6.49
C GLY A 236 17.41 -7.79 7.49
N GLU A 237 17.04 -7.18 8.60
CA GLU A 237 16.24 -7.82 9.65
C GLU A 237 14.78 -7.98 9.25
N PHE A 238 14.32 -7.19 8.26
CA PHE A 238 12.93 -7.14 7.86
C PHE A 238 12.75 -7.39 6.37
N LEU A 239 11.56 -7.85 6.00
CA LEU A 239 11.17 -8.02 4.62
C LEU A 239 11.25 -6.68 3.87
N PRO A 240 11.77 -6.66 2.63
CA PRO A 240 11.78 -5.45 1.81
C PRO A 240 10.34 -5.00 1.50
N SER A 241 10.17 -3.77 0.99
CA SER A 241 8.84 -3.24 0.63
C SER A 241 8.04 -4.25 -0.20
N SER A 242 6.71 -4.23 -0.10
CA SER A 242 5.86 -5.01 -1.00
C SER A 242 6.07 -4.67 -2.47
N ASP A 243 6.49 -3.43 -2.74
CA ASP A 243 6.64 -2.88 -4.10
C ASP A 243 8.05 -3.13 -4.67
N SER A 244 8.82 -4.02 -4.03
CA SER A 244 10.20 -4.32 -4.41
C SER A 244 10.31 -4.99 -5.78
N VAL A 245 9.27 -5.71 -6.20
CA VAL A 245 9.24 -6.37 -7.52
C VAL A 245 9.21 -5.31 -8.61
N GLU A 246 8.30 -4.36 -8.50
CA GLU A 246 8.08 -3.30 -9.48
C GLU A 246 9.31 -2.43 -9.63
N VAL A 247 9.91 -2.03 -8.50
CA VAL A 247 11.08 -1.18 -8.55
C VAL A 247 12.34 -1.92 -9.00
N ALA A 248 12.48 -3.22 -8.72
CA ALA A 248 13.57 -4.01 -9.27
C ALA A 248 13.49 -4.08 -10.80
N ILE A 249 12.29 -4.21 -11.37
CA ILE A 249 12.07 -4.17 -12.82
C ILE A 249 12.41 -2.78 -13.39
N LEU A 250 11.92 -1.71 -12.76
CA LEU A 250 12.24 -0.34 -13.19
C LEU A 250 13.75 -0.07 -13.17
N LEU A 251 14.44 -0.43 -12.09
CA LEU A 251 15.88 -0.25 -11.94
C LEU A 251 16.68 -1.20 -12.85
N ALA A 252 16.10 -2.33 -13.26
CA ALA A 252 16.68 -3.17 -14.29
C ALA A 252 16.66 -2.46 -15.65
N ALA A 253 15.55 -1.82 -15.99
CA ALA A 253 15.30 -1.13 -17.25
C ALA A 253 16.06 0.21 -17.39
N ASP A 254 16.20 0.99 -16.31
CA ASP A 254 16.94 2.26 -16.33
C ASP A 254 18.02 2.31 -15.25
N LYS A 255 19.28 2.08 -15.68
CA LYS A 255 20.46 2.10 -14.81
C LYS A 255 20.80 3.49 -14.27
N ARG A 256 20.24 4.55 -14.86
CA ARG A 256 20.53 5.92 -14.44
C ARG A 256 19.74 6.31 -13.21
N ILE A 257 18.61 5.67 -12.91
CA ILE A 257 17.79 6.02 -11.74
C ILE A 257 18.58 5.73 -10.47
N GLY A 258 18.84 6.76 -9.67
CA GLY A 258 19.62 6.68 -8.44
C GLY A 258 18.77 6.69 -7.16
N ALA A 259 17.57 7.26 -7.20
CA ALA A 259 16.67 7.30 -6.06
C ALA A 259 15.20 7.34 -6.51
N ILE A 260 14.32 6.77 -5.67
CA ILE A 260 12.87 6.77 -5.86
C ILE A 260 12.19 6.99 -4.51
N ILE A 261 11.14 7.82 -4.50
CA ILE A 261 10.23 7.98 -3.37
C ILE A 261 8.83 7.68 -3.87
N HIS A 262 8.18 6.71 -3.24
CA HIS A 262 6.77 6.39 -3.46
C HIS A 262 5.95 6.93 -2.30
N THR A 263 4.91 7.71 -2.61
CA THR A 263 4.01 8.33 -1.64
C THR A 263 2.55 7.97 -1.92
N HIS A 264 1.67 8.28 -0.97
CA HIS A 264 0.21 8.13 -1.12
C HIS A 264 -0.51 9.41 -0.68
N ALA A 265 -0.12 10.59 -1.15
CA ALA A 265 -0.84 11.83 -0.89
C ALA A 265 -2.09 11.92 -1.80
N SER A 266 -3.04 10.99 -1.63
CA SER A 266 -4.13 10.75 -2.59
C SER A 266 -4.97 12.00 -2.90
N ASP A 267 -5.32 12.79 -1.89
CA ASP A 267 -6.12 14.01 -2.09
C ASP A 267 -5.32 15.11 -2.79
N ARG A 268 -3.99 15.08 -2.69
CA ARG A 268 -3.11 16.02 -3.39
C ARG A 268 -2.92 15.62 -4.85
N TRP A 269 -2.69 14.33 -5.12
CA TRP A 269 -2.33 13.86 -6.47
C TRP A 269 -3.24 12.75 -7.00
N THR A 270 -3.16 11.51 -6.48
CA THR A 270 -3.74 10.32 -7.13
C THR A 270 -5.24 10.44 -7.45
N ARG A 271 -6.00 11.09 -6.56
CA ARG A 271 -7.46 11.29 -6.67
C ARG A 271 -7.85 12.75 -6.87
N ASN A 272 -6.88 13.62 -7.14
CA ASN A 272 -7.14 15.01 -7.43
C ASN A 272 -7.39 15.17 -8.95
N PRO A 273 -8.61 15.61 -9.36
CA PRO A 273 -8.94 15.80 -10.77
C PRO A 273 -7.99 16.75 -11.50
N SER A 274 -7.42 17.74 -10.80
CA SER A 274 -6.46 18.70 -11.35
C SER A 274 -5.18 18.00 -11.83
N PHE A 275 -4.85 16.80 -11.34
CA PHE A 275 -3.66 16.04 -11.75
C PHE A 275 -3.97 14.85 -12.67
N SER A 276 -5.24 14.69 -13.09
CA SER A 276 -5.66 13.59 -13.98
C SER A 276 -5.02 13.64 -15.38
N HIS A 277 -4.48 14.79 -15.77
CA HIS A 277 -3.80 15.02 -17.04
C HIS A 277 -2.31 14.61 -17.04
N LEU A 278 -1.73 14.28 -15.88
CA LEU A 278 -0.33 13.85 -15.78
C LEU A 278 -0.15 12.41 -16.31
N ASN A 279 1.10 11.93 -16.31
CA ASN A 279 1.40 10.54 -16.64
C ASN A 279 0.72 9.61 -15.61
N VAL A 280 -0.45 9.08 -15.96
CA VAL A 280 -1.24 8.18 -15.14
C VAL A 280 -1.18 6.77 -15.74
N ILE A 281 -0.63 5.82 -14.99
CA ILE A 281 -0.77 4.40 -15.34
C ILE A 281 -2.11 3.85 -14.85
N ALA A 282 -2.66 2.88 -15.58
CA ALA A 282 -3.92 2.23 -15.24
C ALA A 282 -3.83 1.45 -13.92
N GLU A 283 -5.00 1.09 -13.37
CA GLU A 283 -5.12 0.25 -12.18
C GLU A 283 -4.57 -1.15 -12.49
N LEU A 284 -3.50 -1.55 -11.79
CA LEU A 284 -2.88 -2.86 -11.89
C LEU A 284 -2.58 -3.39 -10.47
N PRO A 285 -2.62 -4.71 -10.25
CA PRO A 285 -2.20 -5.29 -8.98
C PRO A 285 -0.75 -4.91 -8.66
N TYR A 286 -0.48 -4.48 -7.43
CA TYR A 286 0.89 -4.27 -6.97
C TYR A 286 1.52 -5.57 -6.46
N GLY A 287 2.83 -5.54 -6.24
CA GLY A 287 3.68 -6.66 -5.86
C GLY A 287 3.86 -7.67 -7.00
N GLU A 288 3.55 -7.25 -8.23
CA GLU A 288 3.50 -8.10 -9.42
C GLU A 288 4.31 -7.48 -10.57
N PRO A 289 4.92 -8.32 -11.44
CA PRO A 289 5.82 -7.84 -12.48
C PRO A 289 5.18 -6.88 -13.50
N GLU A 290 3.90 -7.08 -13.82
CA GLU A 290 3.18 -6.33 -14.83
C GLU A 290 3.07 -4.84 -14.49
N LEU A 291 2.90 -4.51 -13.20
CA LEU A 291 2.92 -3.12 -12.75
C LEU A 291 4.32 -2.52 -12.92
N GLY A 292 5.37 -3.29 -12.59
CA GLY A 292 6.76 -2.90 -12.80
C GLY A 292 7.09 -2.59 -14.27
N ASP A 293 6.61 -3.42 -15.20
CA ASP A 293 6.79 -3.21 -16.64
C ASP A 293 6.10 -1.92 -17.10
N CYS A 294 4.86 -1.69 -16.66
CA CYS A 294 4.11 -0.48 -17.02
C CYS A 294 4.78 0.80 -16.48
N ILE A 295 5.27 0.76 -15.23
CA ILE A 295 6.07 1.84 -14.65
C ILE A 295 7.34 2.06 -15.48
N ALA A 296 8.08 1.00 -15.80
CA ALA A 296 9.32 1.09 -16.55
C ALA A 296 9.10 1.69 -17.94
N GLU A 297 8.07 1.25 -18.67
CA GLU A 297 7.71 1.77 -19.98
C GLU A 297 7.48 3.29 -19.95
N ASN A 298 6.75 3.78 -18.94
CA ASN A 298 6.41 5.20 -18.82
C ASN A 298 7.60 6.04 -18.33
N VAL A 299 8.35 5.56 -17.34
CA VAL A 299 9.49 6.28 -16.76
C VAL A 299 10.68 6.32 -17.71
N CYS A 300 10.96 5.23 -18.44
CA CYS A 300 12.11 5.16 -19.36
C CYS A 300 11.94 6.03 -20.61
N ARG A 301 10.69 6.34 -20.99
CA ARG A 301 10.38 7.31 -22.06
C ARG A 301 10.74 8.75 -21.68
N GLN A 302 10.85 9.05 -20.39
CA GLN A 302 11.23 10.37 -19.89
C GLN A 302 12.76 10.46 -19.78
N SER A 303 13.35 11.56 -20.26
CA SER A 303 14.79 11.79 -20.20
C SER A 303 15.27 12.43 -18.88
N SER A 304 14.37 13.04 -18.11
CA SER A 304 14.67 13.81 -16.89
C SER A 304 14.14 13.15 -15.62
N ASP A 305 14.54 13.68 -14.46
CA ASP A 305 13.85 13.42 -13.19
C ASP A 305 12.35 13.73 -13.34
N GLY A 306 11.51 13.10 -12.53
CA GLY A 306 10.07 13.27 -12.73
C GLY A 306 9.16 12.59 -11.72
N PHE A 307 7.89 12.57 -12.12
CA PHE A 307 6.76 12.19 -11.31
C PHE A 307 5.74 11.40 -12.14
N LEU A 308 5.15 10.36 -11.55
CA LEU A 308 4.14 9.51 -12.19
C LEU A 308 3.07 9.10 -11.17
N ILE A 309 1.82 9.06 -11.62
CA ILE A 309 0.68 8.63 -10.82
C ILE A 309 0.30 7.22 -11.21
N MET A 310 0.13 6.37 -10.20
CA MET A 310 -0.42 5.02 -10.30
C MET A 310 -1.86 5.05 -9.81
N ARG A 311 -2.83 4.95 -10.72
CA ARG A 311 -4.26 5.11 -10.39
C ARG A 311 -4.69 4.16 -9.28
N GLU A 312 -5.38 4.70 -8.28
CA GLU A 312 -5.84 3.99 -7.08
C GLU A 312 -4.75 3.30 -6.22
N HIS A 313 -3.47 3.52 -6.55
CA HIS A 313 -2.33 2.99 -5.81
C HIS A 313 -1.60 4.14 -5.10
N GLY A 314 -0.99 5.07 -5.83
CA GLY A 314 -0.24 6.20 -5.26
C GLY A 314 0.66 6.82 -6.33
N GLU A 315 1.82 7.34 -5.96
CA GLU A 315 2.64 8.12 -6.88
C GLU A 315 4.13 7.91 -6.63
N ILE A 316 4.92 7.96 -7.70
CA ILE A 316 6.37 7.79 -7.64
C ILE A 316 7.07 9.06 -8.12
N PHE A 317 8.10 9.44 -7.39
CA PHE A 317 9.08 10.44 -7.77
C PHE A 317 10.40 9.72 -8.03
N TRP A 318 11.10 10.08 -9.10
CA TRP A 318 12.40 9.49 -9.41
C TRP A 318 13.41 10.56 -9.81
N ALA A 319 14.69 10.26 -9.56
CA ALA A 319 15.80 11.05 -10.05
C ALA A 319 16.96 10.19 -10.57
N ARG A 320 17.77 10.74 -11.48
CA ARG A 320 18.84 10.04 -12.21
C ARG A 320 20.25 10.53 -11.91
N GLY A 321 21.28 9.72 -12.16
CA GLY A 321 22.68 10.12 -12.04
C GLY A 321 23.19 10.29 -10.60
N GLU A 322 24.37 10.87 -10.46
CA GLU A 322 25.20 10.83 -9.24
C GLU A 322 24.61 11.58 -8.03
N LEU A 323 23.81 12.62 -8.30
CA LEU A 323 23.11 13.44 -7.29
C LEU A 323 21.59 13.19 -7.28
N ALA A 324 21.15 12.01 -7.71
CA ALA A 324 19.73 11.67 -7.76
C ALA A 324 19.05 11.85 -6.39
N ASP A 325 19.69 11.42 -5.32
CA ASP A 325 19.15 11.48 -3.97
C ASP A 325 18.87 12.91 -3.50
N GLU A 326 19.80 13.85 -3.71
CA GLU A 326 19.62 15.26 -3.34
C GLU A 326 18.55 15.94 -4.20
N ARG A 327 18.58 15.73 -5.52
CA ARG A 327 17.62 16.35 -6.43
C ARG A 327 16.21 15.81 -6.23
N LEU A 328 16.08 14.53 -5.88
CA LEU A 328 14.80 13.93 -5.56
C LEU A 328 14.17 14.56 -4.32
N LEU A 329 14.96 14.80 -3.26
CA LEU A 329 14.47 15.47 -2.06
C LEU A 329 14.02 16.90 -2.37
N HIS A 330 14.78 17.63 -3.20
CA HIS A 330 14.39 18.96 -3.65
C HIS A 330 13.13 18.96 -4.52
N LEU A 331 13.01 18.01 -5.46
CA LEU A 331 11.80 17.82 -6.27
C LEU A 331 10.59 17.55 -5.38
N LEU A 332 10.73 16.64 -4.41
CA LEU A 332 9.67 16.30 -3.48
C LEU A 332 9.23 17.52 -2.67
N ASP A 333 10.18 18.33 -2.19
CA ASP A 333 9.91 19.53 -1.42
C ASP A 333 9.11 20.56 -2.24
N ILE A 334 9.61 20.91 -3.43
CA ILE A 334 8.95 21.84 -4.36
C ILE A 334 7.55 21.36 -4.73
N GLU A 335 7.42 20.11 -5.18
CA GLU A 335 6.15 19.58 -5.66
C GLU A 335 5.14 19.43 -4.54
N SER A 336 5.61 19.22 -3.30
CA SER A 336 4.76 19.21 -2.12
C SER A 336 4.32 20.60 -1.66
N GLU A 337 5.08 21.65 -1.96
CA GLU A 337 4.72 23.06 -1.67
C GLU A 337 3.79 23.64 -2.72
N GLN A 338 4.24 23.64 -3.98
CA GLN A 338 3.62 24.40 -5.06
C GLN A 338 2.24 23.88 -5.46
N ARG A 339 1.95 22.61 -5.17
CA ARG A 339 0.70 21.93 -5.57
C ARG A 339 -0.34 21.86 -4.46
N THR A 340 -0.14 22.57 -3.35
CA THR A 340 -1.15 22.70 -2.27
C THR A 340 -2.15 23.82 -2.54
N TYR A 341 -1.89 24.68 -3.53
CA TYR A 341 -2.65 25.89 -3.83
C TYR A 341 -3.26 25.96 -5.25
N ALA A 342 -3.35 24.82 -5.95
CA ALA A 342 -3.96 24.74 -7.28
C ALA A 342 -5.36 24.10 -7.23
#